data_AF-A0A097IDD3-F1
#
_entry.id   AF-A0A097IDD3-F1
#
_cell.length_a   1.000
_cell.length_b   1.000
_cell.length_c   1.000
_cell.angle_alpha   90.00
_cell.angle_beta   90.00
_cell.angle_gamma   90.00
#
_symmetry.space_group_name_H-M   'P 1'
#
loop_
_entity.id
_entity.type
_entity.pdbx_description
1 polymer ?
#
loop_
_entity_poly.entity_id
_entity_poly.type
_entity_poly.pdbx_seq_one_letter_code
_entity_poly.pdbx_strand_id
1 'polypeptide(L)'
;MEHTEWFNVLTSNASGLEASRRAGITTSTLNRQLSRNALSAESVIHLARAYGANPTEALAATGYLTSEEVVGASPEALAELLSDRALIRAVARRIDADPAAWFGTFGELADEDPDANVHQLHPADTPGVHDLKYVADSSPDEPEEGDDDYHDGP
;
A
#
# COMPACT_ATOMS: atom_id res chain seq x y z
N MET A 1 20.19 -17.66 5.82
CA MET A 1 20.82 -18.06 4.53
C MET A 1 22.33 -18.10 4.76
N GLU A 2 23.06 -19.00 4.10
CA GLU A 2 24.52 -18.99 4.23
C GLU A 2 25.14 -17.75 3.55
N HIS A 3 26.19 -17.17 4.12
CA HIS A 3 26.74 -15.89 3.62
C HIS A 3 27.27 -16.00 2.18
N THR A 4 27.84 -17.15 1.81
CA THR A 4 28.35 -17.39 0.46
C THR A 4 27.23 -17.53 -0.56
N GLU A 5 26.12 -18.17 -0.16
CA GLU A 5 24.92 -18.25 -1.00
C GLU A 5 24.32 -16.86 -1.22
N TRP A 6 24.13 -16.09 -0.14
CA TRP A 6 23.68 -14.71 -0.21
C TRP A 6 24.54 -13.85 -1.13
N PHE A 7 25.87 -13.97 -1.03
CA PHE A 7 26.81 -13.27 -1.89
C PHE A 7 26.62 -13.62 -3.37
N ASN A 8 26.47 -14.90 -3.70
CA ASN A 8 26.29 -15.35 -5.08
C ASN A 8 24.97 -14.83 -5.68
N VAL A 9 23.89 -14.83 -4.89
CA VAL A 9 22.60 -14.29 -5.31
C VAL A 9 22.70 -12.77 -5.52
N LEU A 10 23.20 -12.03 -4.54
CA LEU A 10 23.34 -10.57 -4.61
C LEU A 10 24.15 -10.13 -5.83
N THR A 11 25.27 -10.81 -6.08
CA THR A 11 26.24 -10.40 -7.09
C THR A 11 26.01 -11.04 -8.46
N SER A 12 24.99 -11.89 -8.61
CA SER A 12 24.80 -12.71 -9.81
C SER A 12 26.04 -13.54 -10.16
N ASN A 13 26.63 -14.20 -9.15
CA ASN A 13 27.86 -14.98 -9.23
C ASN A 13 29.09 -14.20 -9.71
N ALA A 14 29.23 -12.93 -9.31
CA ALA A 14 30.44 -12.17 -9.61
C ALA A 14 31.67 -12.77 -8.91
N SER A 15 32.85 -12.63 -9.53
CA SER A 15 34.09 -13.02 -8.88
C SER A 15 34.36 -12.18 -7.63
N GLY A 16 35.09 -12.75 -6.66
CA GLY A 16 35.51 -12.02 -5.46
C GLY A 16 36.32 -10.76 -5.77
N LEU A 17 37.08 -10.73 -6.88
CA LEU A 17 37.82 -9.54 -7.32
C LEU A 17 36.90 -8.43 -7.84
N GLU A 18 35.89 -8.78 -8.65
CA GLU A 18 34.97 -7.76 -9.18
C GLU A 18 34.07 -7.21 -8.07
N ALA A 19 33.55 -8.09 -7.21
CA ALA A 19 32.73 -7.68 -6.08
C ALA A 19 33.52 -6.84 -5.07
N SER A 20 34.78 -7.18 -4.78
CA SER A 20 35.63 -6.41 -3.87
C SER A 20 35.89 -5.00 -4.42
N ARG A 21 36.25 -4.90 -5.70
CA ARG A 21 36.49 -3.63 -6.40
C ARG A 21 35.24 -2.75 -6.38
N ARG A 22 34.08 -3.33 -6.67
CA ARG A 22 32.80 -2.61 -6.69
C ARG A 22 32.36 -2.16 -5.30
N ALA A 23 32.61 -2.97 -4.26
CA ALA A 23 32.22 -2.68 -2.89
C ALA A 23 33.24 -1.87 -2.08
N GLY A 24 34.44 -1.63 -2.61
CA GLY A 24 35.52 -0.96 -1.89
C GLY A 24 36.14 -1.80 -0.77
N ILE A 25 36.02 -3.13 -0.86
CA ILE A 25 36.61 -4.09 0.09
C ILE A 25 37.91 -4.61 -0.50
N THR A 26 38.92 -4.93 0.31
CA THR A 26 40.11 -5.60 -0.24
C THR A 26 39.78 -7.04 -0.65
N THR A 27 40.25 -7.46 -1.83
CA THR A 27 39.98 -8.80 -2.38
C THR A 27 40.42 -9.93 -1.45
N SER A 28 41.55 -9.76 -0.76
CA SER A 28 42.05 -10.75 0.21
C SER A 28 41.10 -10.91 1.40
N THR A 29 40.57 -9.80 1.94
CA THR A 29 39.61 -9.81 3.03
C THR A 29 38.31 -10.48 2.61
N LEU A 30 37.74 -10.06 1.47
CA LEU A 30 36.48 -10.62 0.98
C LEU A 30 36.60 -12.13 0.74
N ASN A 31 37.66 -12.58 0.05
CA ASN A 31 37.88 -14.00 -0.20
C ASN A 31 38.06 -14.80 1.10
N ARG A 32 38.77 -14.27 2.09
CA ARG A 32 38.95 -14.92 3.40
C ARG A 32 37.65 -15.02 4.19
N GLN A 33 36.73 -14.08 4.01
CA GLN A 33 35.41 -14.12 4.65
C GLN A 33 34.50 -15.13 3.95
N LEU A 34 34.46 -15.13 2.62
CA LEU A 34 33.71 -16.11 1.81
C LEU A 34 34.20 -17.54 2.04
N SER A 35 35.51 -17.76 2.12
CA SER A 35 36.06 -19.10 2.39
C SER A 35 35.69 -19.67 3.76
N ARG A 36 35.35 -18.80 4.72
CA ARG A 36 34.84 -19.19 6.05
C ARG A 36 33.32 -19.13 6.13
N ASN A 37 32.67 -18.80 5.01
CA ASN A 37 31.23 -18.61 4.92
C ASN A 37 30.66 -17.64 5.98
N ALA A 38 31.44 -16.59 6.28
CA ALA A 38 31.12 -15.61 7.32
C ALA A 38 31.62 -14.23 6.88
N LEU A 39 30.70 -13.47 6.25
CA LEU A 39 30.93 -12.07 5.88
C LEU A 39 30.63 -11.18 7.07
N SER A 40 31.52 -10.25 7.40
CA SER A 40 31.25 -9.23 8.43
C SER A 40 30.06 -8.35 8.07
N ALA A 41 29.34 -7.83 9.07
CA ALA A 41 28.23 -6.90 8.85
C ALA A 41 28.65 -5.68 8.00
N GLU A 42 29.86 -5.14 8.22
CA GLU A 42 30.44 -4.07 7.41
C GLU A 42 30.54 -4.48 5.92
N SER A 43 31.09 -5.66 5.64
CA SER A 43 31.19 -6.17 4.25
C SER A 43 29.81 -6.40 3.63
N VAL A 44 28.84 -6.90 4.40
CA VAL A 44 27.45 -7.05 3.95
C VAL A 44 26.85 -5.71 3.54
N ILE A 45 27.01 -4.67 4.35
CA ILE A 45 26.52 -3.31 4.06
C ILE A 45 27.19 -2.74 2.81
N HIS A 46 28.51 -2.87 2.68
CA HIS A 46 29.24 -2.39 1.50
C HIS A 46 28.79 -3.09 0.21
N LEU A 47 28.66 -4.42 0.25
CA LEU A 47 28.19 -5.21 -0.88
C LEU A 47 26.74 -4.85 -1.25
N ALA A 48 25.84 -4.74 -0.27
CA ALA A 48 24.45 -4.37 -0.49
C ALA A 48 24.34 -3.03 -1.22
N ARG A 49 25.03 -1.99 -0.72
CA ARG A 49 25.06 -0.65 -1.36
C ARG A 49 25.65 -0.69 -2.76
N ALA A 50 26.74 -1.43 -2.96
CA ALA A 50 27.42 -1.53 -4.25
C ALA A 50 26.59 -2.21 -5.34
N TYR A 51 25.72 -3.14 -4.95
CA TYR A 51 24.82 -3.87 -5.84
C TYR A 51 23.38 -3.33 -5.83
N GLY A 52 23.10 -2.25 -5.10
CA GLY A 52 21.79 -1.59 -5.08
C GLY A 52 20.73 -2.32 -4.24
N ALA A 53 21.13 -3.24 -3.36
CA ALA A 53 20.24 -3.88 -2.40
C ALA A 53 20.07 -3.05 -1.12
N ASN A 54 18.95 -3.25 -0.43
CA ASN A 54 18.69 -2.62 0.86
C ASN A 54 19.63 -3.21 1.94
N PRO A 55 20.48 -2.40 2.60
CA PRO A 55 21.39 -2.91 3.63
C PRO A 55 20.68 -3.57 4.81
N THR A 56 19.48 -3.11 5.17
CA THR A 56 18.70 -3.67 6.27
C THR A 56 18.21 -5.08 5.95
N GLU A 57 17.67 -5.29 4.75
CA GLU A 57 17.27 -6.61 4.25
C GLU A 57 18.49 -7.54 4.11
N ALA A 58 19.62 -7.01 3.64
CA ALA A 58 20.87 -7.76 3.54
C ALA A 58 21.37 -8.25 4.90
N LEU A 59 21.35 -7.40 5.92
CA LEU A 59 21.72 -7.76 7.28
C LEU A 59 20.76 -8.79 7.88
N ALA A 60 19.46 -8.69 7.59
CA ALA A 60 18.49 -9.70 8.02
C ALA A 60 18.70 -11.05 7.33
N ALA A 61 18.91 -11.05 6.01
CA ALA A 61 19.17 -12.27 5.22
C ALA A 61 20.43 -13.01 5.68
N THR A 62 21.45 -12.25 6.13
CA THR A 62 22.71 -12.76 6.66
C THR A 62 22.69 -13.00 8.17
N GLY A 63 21.55 -12.82 8.83
CA GLY A 63 21.36 -13.17 10.25
C GLY A 63 21.95 -12.17 11.25
N TYR A 64 22.34 -10.98 10.80
CA TYR A 64 22.79 -9.89 11.67
C TYR A 64 21.65 -9.10 12.31
N LEU A 65 20.47 -9.12 11.70
CA LEU A 65 19.25 -8.53 12.24
C LEU A 65 18.14 -9.57 12.26
N THR A 66 17.30 -9.54 13.28
CA THR A 66 16.03 -10.26 13.27
C THR A 66 14.97 -9.46 12.53
N SER A 67 13.88 -10.12 12.11
CA SER A 67 12.74 -9.45 11.47
C SER A 67 12.15 -8.34 12.35
N GLU A 68 12.14 -8.55 13.66
CA GLU A 68 11.64 -7.59 14.65
C GLU A 68 12.56 -6.35 14.74
N GLU A 69 13.89 -6.53 14.63
CA GLU A 69 14.85 -5.42 14.63
C GLU A 69 14.79 -4.59 13.34
N VAL A 70 14.48 -5.22 12.20
CA VAL A 70 14.26 -4.52 10.92
C VAL A 70 13.01 -3.63 10.97
N VAL A 71 11.95 -4.11 11.63
CA VAL A 71 10.69 -3.39 11.77
C VAL A 71 10.75 -2.35 12.89
N GLY A 72 11.77 -2.36 13.74
CA GLY A 72 11.90 -1.62 15.02
C GLY A 72 11.78 -0.09 15.00
N ALA A 73 11.38 0.55 13.90
CA ALA A 73 10.76 1.86 13.96
C ALA A 73 9.31 1.68 14.44
N SER A 74 8.90 2.42 15.47
CA SER A 74 7.51 2.37 15.91
C SER A 74 6.59 2.70 14.73
N PRO A 75 5.38 2.10 14.63
CA PRO A 75 4.45 2.40 13.54
C PRO A 75 4.23 3.90 13.35
N GLU A 76 4.26 4.66 14.45
CA GLU A 76 4.16 6.11 14.48
C GLU A 76 5.38 6.77 13.81
N ALA A 77 6.60 6.36 14.18
CA ALA A 77 7.83 6.86 13.56
C ALA A 77 7.91 6.52 12.05
N LEU A 78 7.42 5.35 11.64
CA LEU A 78 7.31 4.99 10.23
C LEU A 78 6.29 5.85 9.49
N ALA A 79 5.16 6.15 10.12
CA ALA A 79 4.14 7.03 9.56
C ALA A 79 4.68 8.46 9.36
N GLU A 80 5.44 8.99 10.33
CA GLU A 80 6.06 10.32 10.26
C GLU A 80 7.11 10.44 9.14
N LEU A 81 7.78 9.35 8.76
CA LEU A 81 8.76 9.32 7.67
C LEU A 81 8.11 9.35 6.27
N LEU A 82 6.82 9.02 6.17
CA LEU A 82 6.10 8.98 4.92
C LEU A 82 5.37 10.30 4.68
N SER A 83 5.48 10.85 3.47
CA SER A 83 4.56 11.93 3.06
C SER A 83 3.11 11.44 3.11
N ASP A 84 2.16 12.33 3.39
CA ASP A 84 0.71 12.02 3.38
C ASP A 84 0.28 11.25 2.13
N ARG A 85 0.78 11.66 0.96
CA ARG A 85 0.50 10.98 -0.31
C ARG A 85 0.99 9.53 -0.35
N ALA A 86 2.16 9.26 0.22
CA ALA A 86 2.72 7.91 0.29
C ALA A 86 1.94 7.06 1.29
N LEU A 87 1.56 7.64 2.43
CA LEU A 87 0.76 6.99 3.45
C LEU A 87 -0.63 6.61 2.92
N ILE A 88 -1.36 7.57 2.32
CA ILE A 88 -2.67 7.34 1.69
C ILE A 88 -2.58 6.23 0.63
N ARG A 89 -1.54 6.25 -0.21
CA ARG A 89 -1.34 5.20 -1.22
C ARG A 89 -1.12 3.82 -0.59
N ALA A 90 -0.35 3.74 0.49
CA ALA A 90 -0.10 2.49 1.19
C ALA A 90 -1.38 1.93 1.82
N VAL A 91 -2.18 2.80 2.44
CA VAL A 91 -3.49 2.44 3.01
C VAL A 91 -4.44 1.97 1.91
N ALA A 92 -4.60 2.73 0.82
CA ALA A 92 -5.49 2.36 -0.29
C ALA A 92 -5.16 0.98 -0.87
N ARG A 93 -3.87 0.70 -1.13
CA ARG A 93 -3.43 -0.63 -1.60
C ARG A 93 -3.80 -1.75 -0.66
N ARG A 94 -3.71 -1.51 0.65
CA ARG A 94 -3.97 -2.54 1.66
C ARG A 94 -5.48 -2.71 1.89
N ILE A 95 -6.30 -1.69 1.64
CA ILE A 95 -7.77 -1.80 1.57
C ILE A 95 -8.19 -2.61 0.35
N ASP A 96 -7.63 -2.32 -0.84
CA ASP A 96 -7.96 -3.03 -2.08
C ASP A 96 -7.57 -4.52 -2.03
N ALA A 97 -6.48 -4.86 -1.32
CA ALA A 97 -5.98 -6.22 -1.22
C ALA A 97 -6.88 -7.13 -0.36
N ASP A 98 -7.51 -6.60 0.67
CA ASP A 98 -8.46 -7.32 1.52
C ASP A 98 -9.47 -6.34 2.13
N PRO A 99 -10.58 -6.06 1.41
CA PRO A 99 -11.60 -5.15 1.91
C PRO A 99 -12.22 -5.59 3.23
N ALA A 100 -12.27 -6.92 3.50
CA ALA A 100 -12.85 -7.46 4.72
C ALA A 100 -12.01 -7.15 5.97
N ALA A 101 -10.69 -7.04 5.82
CA ALA A 101 -9.75 -6.83 6.92
C ALA A 101 -9.85 -5.45 7.62
N TRP A 102 -10.59 -4.50 7.03
CA TRP A 102 -10.70 -3.13 7.54
C TRP A 102 -12.11 -2.76 8.04
N PHE A 103 -13.09 -3.66 7.90
CA PHE A 103 -14.40 -3.45 8.49
C PHE A 103 -14.30 -3.57 10.02
N GLY A 104 -14.70 -2.51 10.72
CA GLY A 104 -14.63 -2.41 12.19
C GLY A 104 -13.43 -1.61 12.71
N THR A 105 -12.34 -1.49 11.95
CA THR A 105 -11.14 -0.76 12.38
C THR A 105 -11.39 0.75 12.46
N PHE A 106 -12.12 1.31 11.48
CA PHE A 106 -12.48 2.73 11.48
C PHE A 106 -13.50 3.10 12.56
N GLY A 107 -14.34 2.15 12.99
CA GLY A 107 -15.30 2.37 14.07
C GLY A 107 -14.66 2.38 15.46
N GLU A 108 -13.51 1.73 15.61
CA GLU A 108 -12.72 1.71 16.86
C GLU A 108 -11.78 2.93 16.97
N LEU A 109 -11.37 3.52 15.85
CA LEU A 109 -10.56 4.75 15.80
C LEU A 109 -11.39 6.03 15.94
N ALA A 110 -12.71 5.95 15.74
CA ALA A 110 -13.63 6.98 16.16
C ALA A 110 -13.83 6.86 17.67
N ASP A 111 -12.91 7.43 18.45
CA ASP A 111 -13.40 8.13 19.63
C ASP A 111 -14.41 9.15 19.12
N GLU A 112 -15.52 9.33 19.83
CA GLU A 112 -16.59 10.31 19.54
C GLU A 112 -17.83 9.69 18.89
N ASP A 113 -18.81 9.49 19.76
CA ASP A 113 -20.23 9.66 19.54
C ASP A 113 -20.68 9.42 18.09
N PRO A 114 -21.35 8.29 17.77
CA PRO A 114 -21.84 8.03 16.43
C PRO A 114 -22.75 9.13 15.88
N ASP A 115 -23.25 10.04 16.73
CA ASP A 115 -24.05 11.20 16.35
C ASP A 115 -23.23 12.47 16.04
N ALA A 116 -21.93 12.53 16.36
CA ALA A 116 -21.07 13.71 16.10
C ALA A 116 -20.77 13.93 14.60
N ASN A 117 -20.77 12.84 13.82
CA ASN A 117 -20.40 12.84 12.40
C ASN A 117 -21.62 12.73 11.48
N VAL A 118 -22.82 12.53 12.04
CA VAL A 118 -24.07 12.52 11.30
C VAL A 118 -24.55 13.96 11.17
N HIS A 119 -24.12 14.64 10.10
CA HIS A 119 -24.87 15.80 9.63
C HIS A 119 -26.22 15.29 9.13
N GLN A 120 -27.27 15.47 9.94
CA GLN A 120 -28.63 15.38 9.43
C GLN A 120 -28.71 16.35 8.25
N LEU A 121 -28.79 15.81 7.04
CA LEU A 121 -29.10 16.59 5.85
C LEU A 121 -30.51 17.13 6.07
N HIS A 122 -30.61 18.32 6.65
CA HIS A 122 -31.88 19.02 6.70
C HIS A 122 -32.29 19.30 5.25
N PRO A 123 -33.55 19.04 4.88
CA PRO A 123 -34.04 19.34 3.53
C PRO A 123 -33.77 20.78 3.08
N ALA A 124 -33.60 21.70 4.03
CA ALA A 124 -33.26 23.10 3.83
C ALA A 124 -31.83 23.36 3.32
N ASP A 125 -30.89 22.42 3.53
CA ASP A 125 -29.47 22.57 3.16
C ASP A 125 -29.12 21.89 1.83
N THR A 126 -30.12 21.36 1.11
CA THR A 126 -29.94 20.90 -0.26
C THR A 126 -29.70 22.12 -1.16
N PRO A 127 -28.53 22.27 -1.82
CA PRO A 127 -28.36 23.29 -2.84
C PRO A 127 -29.45 23.06 -3.88
N GLY A 128 -30.33 24.05 -4.05
CA GLY A 128 -31.60 23.94 -4.76
C GLY A 128 -31.48 23.00 -5.95
N VAL A 129 -32.05 21.81 -5.79
CA VAL A 129 -32.20 20.86 -6.88
C VAL A 129 -33.06 21.62 -7.88
N HIS A 130 -32.43 22.13 -8.94
CA HIS A 130 -33.16 22.72 -10.03
C HIS A 130 -34.24 21.73 -10.41
N ASP A 131 -35.46 22.26 -10.43
CA ASP A 131 -36.74 21.65 -10.74
C ASP A 131 -36.65 20.84 -12.04
N LEU A 132 -36.02 19.67 -11.99
CA LEU A 132 -35.99 18.71 -13.07
C LEU A 132 -37.36 18.07 -13.06
N LYS A 133 -38.22 18.72 -13.83
CA LYS A 133 -39.58 18.42 -14.24
C LYS A 133 -39.76 16.96 -14.66
N TYR A 134 -39.66 16.03 -13.73
CA TYR A 134 -40.31 14.73 -13.81
C TYR A 134 -41.66 14.88 -13.11
N VAL A 135 -42.58 15.50 -13.84
CA VAL A 135 -43.99 15.54 -13.51
C VAL A 135 -44.54 14.17 -13.88
N ALA A 136 -45.05 13.42 -12.90
CA ALA A 136 -46.03 12.39 -13.18
C ALA A 136 -47.22 13.11 -13.82
N ASP A 137 -47.42 12.90 -15.12
CA ASP A 137 -48.59 13.42 -15.81
C ASP A 137 -49.82 12.83 -15.13
N SER A 138 -50.65 13.71 -14.56
CA SER A 138 -51.90 13.33 -13.89
C SER A 138 -53.10 13.53 -14.83
N SER A 139 -52.84 13.72 -16.13
CA SER A 139 -53.88 13.67 -17.14
C SER A 139 -54.51 12.28 -17.13
N PRO A 140 -55.83 12.16 -17.33
CA PRO A 140 -56.48 10.87 -17.51
C PRO A 140 -55.80 10.12 -18.67
N ASP A 141 -55.63 8.80 -18.53
CA ASP A 141 -55.15 7.96 -19.64
C ASP A 141 -56.06 8.18 -20.86
N GLU A 142 -55.46 8.42 -22.03
CA GLU A 142 -56.23 8.56 -23.27
C GLU A 142 -56.86 7.20 -23.61
N PRO A 143 -58.15 7.17 -24.00
CA PRO A 143 -58.83 5.92 -24.33
C PRO A 143 -58.13 5.25 -25.52
N GLU A 144 -57.96 3.93 -25.44
CA GLU A 144 -57.32 3.12 -26.48
C GLU A 144 -58.35 2.54 -27.45
N GLU A 145 -57.88 2.05 -28.61
CA GLU A 145 -58.73 1.47 -29.66
C GLU A 145 -59.45 0.20 -29.13
N GLY A 146 -60.70 0.37 -28.71
CA GLY A 146 -61.49 -0.67 -28.06
C GLY A 146 -62.25 -0.21 -26.82
N ASP A 147 -61.91 0.97 -26.28
CA ASP A 147 -62.62 1.59 -25.16
C ASP A 147 -63.96 2.20 -25.63
N ASP A 148 -64.94 2.27 -24.71
CA ASP A 148 -66.32 2.65 -25.01
C ASP A 148 -66.49 4.15 -25.28
N ASP A 149 -65.55 4.96 -24.81
CA ASP A 149 -65.41 6.38 -25.08
C ASP A 149 -64.35 6.70 -26.16
N TYR A 150 -63.79 5.68 -26.83
CA TYR A 150 -62.90 5.87 -27.97
C TYR A 150 -63.66 6.50 -29.14
N HIS A 151 -63.18 7.65 -29.58
CA HIS A 151 -63.68 8.35 -30.76
C HIS A 151 -62.52 8.65 -31.69
N ASP A 152 -62.54 8.05 -32.88
CA ASP A 152 -61.70 8.50 -33.99
C ASP A 152 -62.15 9.92 -34.30
N GLY A 153 -61.27 10.90 -34.10
CA GLY A 153 -61.58 12.33 -34.18
C GLY A 153 -62.18 12.76 -35.55
N PRO A 154 -62.64 14.01 -35.67
CA PRO A 154 -63.31 14.49 -36.89
C PRO A 154 -62.44 14.46 -38.16
#